data_AF-A0A1S4E9U5-F1
#
_entry.id   AF-A0A1S4E9U5-F1
#
_cell.length_a   1.000
_cell.length_b   1.000
_cell.length_c   1.000
_cell.angle_alpha   90.00
_cell.angle_beta   90.00
_cell.angle_gamma   90.00
#
_symmetry.space_group_name_H-M   'P 1'
#
loop_
_entity.id
_entity.type
_entity.pdbx_description
1 polymer ?
#
loop_
_entity_poly.entity_id
_entity_poly.type
_entity_poly.pdbx_seq_one_letter_code
_entity_poly.pdbx_strand_id
1 'polypeptide(L)'
;MSFIPETPNEKNKEAFRRYLEQSGVVDAITSALVMLYSIEEKPEDPLDFIRRNLGDERPEVAEYEAVLQDLDEAKAELDQLTATVANLKERLSKYEVVESDQPISDDNSAI
;
A
#
# COMPACT_ATOMS: atom_id res chain seq x y z
N MET A 1 -32.64 -34.31 22.99
CA MET A 1 -32.60 -33.65 21.68
C MET A 1 -31.19 -33.77 21.16
N SER A 2 -30.97 -34.57 20.11
CA SER A 2 -29.69 -34.64 19.41
C SER A 2 -29.58 -33.42 18.50
N PHE A 3 -28.49 -32.66 18.63
CA PHE A 3 -28.16 -31.57 17.72
C PHE A 3 -27.71 -32.23 16.41
N ILE A 4 -28.61 -32.29 15.43
CA ILE A 4 -28.25 -32.70 14.07
C ILE A 4 -27.80 -31.41 13.38
N PRO A 5 -26.50 -31.21 13.12
CA PRO A 5 -26.09 -30.07 12.32
C PRO A 5 -26.73 -30.20 10.94
N GLU A 6 -27.44 -29.17 10.49
CA GLU A 6 -27.88 -29.10 9.10
C GLU A 6 -26.66 -29.29 8.21
N THR A 7 -26.65 -30.33 7.39
CA THR A 7 -25.60 -30.52 6.39
C THR A 7 -25.63 -29.31 5.46
N PRO A 8 -24.55 -28.52 5.39
CA PRO A 8 -24.53 -27.33 4.54
C PRO A 8 -24.84 -27.75 3.10
N ASN A 9 -25.80 -27.08 2.47
CA ASN A 9 -26.06 -27.30 1.04
C ASN A 9 -24.83 -26.89 0.20
N GLU A 10 -24.76 -27.36 -1.05
CA GLU A 10 -23.58 -27.12 -1.90
C GLU A 10 -23.27 -25.63 -2.09
N LYS A 11 -24.30 -24.77 -2.14
CA LYS A 11 -24.14 -23.31 -2.23
C LYS A 11 -23.43 -22.73 -1.00
N ASN A 12 -23.77 -23.21 0.20
CA ASN A 12 -23.14 -22.78 1.45
C ASN A 12 -21.69 -23.26 1.53
N LYS A 13 -21.40 -24.48 1.05
CA LYS A 13 -20.02 -25.00 0.98
C LYS A 13 -19.16 -24.19 0.01
N GLU A 14 -19.69 -23.85 -1.15
CA GLU A 14 -18.95 -23.07 -2.15
C GLU A 14 -18.67 -21.64 -1.66
N ALA A 15 -19.65 -21.00 -1.02
CA ALA A 15 -19.45 -19.69 -0.39
C ALA A 15 -18.36 -19.73 0.70
N PHE A 16 -18.33 -20.79 1.51
CA PHE A 16 -17.30 -20.97 2.53
C PHE A 16 -15.92 -21.22 1.92
N ARG A 17 -15.80 -22.02 0.86
CA ARG A 17 -14.54 -22.20 0.12
C ARG A 17 -14.01 -20.88 -0.42
N ARG A 18 -14.86 -20.11 -1.11
CA ARG A 18 -14.49 -18.79 -1.63
C ARG A 18 -14.06 -17.84 -0.52
N TYR A 19 -14.72 -17.89 0.63
CA TYR A 19 -14.33 -17.08 1.79
C TYR A 19 -12.91 -17.43 2.27
N LEU A 20 -12.59 -18.72 2.38
CA LEU A 20 -11.25 -19.16 2.79
C LEU A 20 -10.16 -18.82 1.75
N GLU A 21 -10.49 -18.89 0.46
CA GLU A 21 -9.61 -18.49 -0.63
C GLU A 21 -9.38 -16.97 -0.62
N GLN A 22 -10.45 -16.17 -0.58
CA GLN A 22 -10.36 -14.71 -0.58
C GLN A 22 -9.68 -14.13 0.67
N SER A 23 -9.78 -14.81 1.80
CA SER A 23 -9.11 -14.41 3.05
C SER A 23 -7.67 -14.89 3.15
N GLY A 24 -7.15 -15.63 2.17
CA GLY A 24 -5.78 -16.17 2.18
C GLY A 24 -5.56 -17.32 3.15
N VAL A 25 -6.62 -17.84 3.79
CA VAL A 25 -6.52 -18.95 4.76
C VAL A 25 -6.01 -20.23 4.08
N VAL A 26 -6.48 -20.50 2.85
CA VAL A 26 -6.01 -21.66 2.08
C VAL A 26 -4.52 -21.55 1.77
N ASP A 27 -4.05 -20.37 1.39
CA ASP A 27 -2.65 -20.14 1.04
C ASP A 27 -1.75 -20.24 2.27
N ALA A 28 -2.15 -19.65 3.40
CA ALA A 28 -1.40 -19.75 4.65
C ALA A 28 -1.26 -21.20 5.14
N ILE A 29 -2.35 -21.98 5.10
CA ILE A 29 -2.32 -23.41 5.46
C ILE A 29 -1.43 -24.19 4.48
N THR A 30 -1.55 -23.90 3.19
CA THR A 30 -0.75 -24.57 2.15
C THR A 30 0.74 -24.27 2.34
N SER A 31 1.10 -23.02 2.60
CA SER A 31 2.48 -22.60 2.87
C SER A 31 3.06 -23.31 4.09
N ALA A 32 2.33 -23.34 5.21
CA ALA A 32 2.76 -24.05 6.42
C ALA A 32 3.00 -25.56 6.19
N LEU A 33 2.15 -26.20 5.38
CA LEU A 33 2.32 -27.61 5.01
C LEU A 33 3.51 -27.83 4.06
N VAL A 34 3.73 -26.92 3.11
CA VAL A 34 4.90 -26.97 2.20
C VAL A 34 6.20 -26.77 2.98
N MET A 35 6.23 -25.84 3.93
CA MET A 35 7.37 -25.64 4.82
C MET A 35 7.67 -26.89 5.63
N LEU A 36 6.65 -27.51 6.24
CA LEU A 36 6.79 -28.77 6.97
C LEU A 36 7.26 -29.93 6.07
N TYR A 37 6.80 -29.96 4.82
CA TYR A 37 7.23 -30.97 3.86
C TYR A 37 8.70 -30.82 3.47
N SER A 38 9.17 -29.58 3.33
CA SER A 38 10.50 -29.24 2.80
C SER A 38 11.65 -29.40 3.80
N ILE A 39 11.35 -29.54 5.11
CA ILE A 39 12.37 -29.73 6.14
C ILE A 39 13.04 -31.10 5.99
N GLU A 40 14.37 -31.11 5.93
CA GLU A 40 15.22 -32.30 5.80
C GLU A 40 15.12 -33.20 7.05
N GLU A 41 15.14 -32.60 8.25
CA GLU A 41 14.86 -33.27 9.51
C GLU A 41 13.45 -32.91 10.00
N LYS A 42 12.59 -33.92 10.19
CA LYS A 42 11.21 -33.68 10.61
C LYS A 42 11.18 -33.25 12.07
N PRO A 43 10.43 -32.19 12.43
CA PRO A 43 10.32 -31.75 13.81
C PRO A 43 9.65 -32.85 14.65
N GLU A 44 10.09 -32.99 15.90
CA GLU A 44 9.49 -33.92 16.86
C GLU A 44 8.00 -33.62 17.12
N ASP A 45 7.61 -32.34 17.07
CA ASP A 45 6.22 -31.90 17.13
C ASP A 45 5.82 -31.10 15.87
N PRO A 46 5.26 -31.79 14.85
CA PRO A 46 4.77 -31.15 13.64
C PRO A 46 3.60 -30.19 13.85
N LEU A 47 2.79 -30.38 14.90
CA LEU A 47 1.64 -29.51 15.18
C LEU A 47 2.11 -28.19 15.78
N ASP A 48 3.09 -28.22 16.67
CA ASP A 48 3.75 -27.02 17.18
C ASP A 48 4.45 -26.24 16.05
N PHE A 49 5.12 -26.95 15.13
CA PHE A 49 5.67 -26.34 13.92
C PHE A 49 4.60 -25.62 13.09
N ILE A 50 3.49 -26.28 12.75
CA ILE A 50 2.41 -25.66 11.97
C ILE A 50 1.82 -24.44 12.70
N ARG A 51 1.64 -24.50 14.03
CA ARG A 51 1.11 -23.37 14.81
C ARG A 51 1.99 -22.13 14.73
N ARG A 52 3.31 -22.30 14.82
CA ARG A 52 4.26 -21.18 14.68
C ARG A 52 4.22 -20.59 13.29
N ASN A 53 4.24 -21.44 12.27
CA ASN A 53 4.27 -21.02 10.87
C ASN A 53 2.92 -20.47 10.35
N LEU A 54 1.80 -20.75 11.04
CA LEU A 54 0.51 -20.09 10.79
C LEU A 54 0.33 -18.79 11.58
N GLY A 55 1.12 -18.59 12.65
CA GLY A 55 0.91 -17.53 13.63
C GLY A 55 1.63 -16.22 13.33
N ASP A 56 2.58 -16.19 12.38
CA ASP A 56 3.57 -15.11 12.32
C ASP A 56 3.98 -14.66 10.90
N GLU A 57 3.04 -14.70 9.94
CA GLU A 57 3.17 -13.95 8.68
C GLU A 57 1.90 -13.13 8.45
N ARG A 58 1.67 -12.14 9.32
CA ARG A 58 1.22 -10.84 8.81
C ARG A 58 2.31 -10.35 7.84
N PRO A 59 1.98 -9.56 6.78
CA PRO A 59 2.99 -9.01 5.88
C PRO A 59 4.19 -8.59 6.69
N GLU A 60 5.36 -9.16 6.35
CA GLU A 60 6.57 -9.13 7.18
C GLU A 60 6.66 -7.73 7.77
N VAL A 61 6.90 -7.60 9.07
CA VAL A 61 7.02 -6.28 9.71
C VAL A 61 7.94 -5.36 8.90
N ALA A 62 8.95 -5.94 8.23
CA ALA A 62 9.79 -5.30 7.23
C ALA A 62 9.05 -4.72 6.00
N GLU A 63 8.11 -5.45 5.37
CA GLU A 63 7.28 -4.93 4.28
C GLU A 63 6.35 -3.81 4.77
N TYR A 64 5.76 -3.95 5.96
CA TYR A 64 4.92 -2.90 6.53
C TYR A 64 5.73 -1.64 6.88
N GLU A 65 6.92 -1.80 7.45
CA GLU A 65 7.86 -0.71 7.73
C GLU A 65 8.38 -0.06 6.44
N ALA A 66 8.69 -0.84 5.41
CA ALA A 66 9.10 -0.33 4.10
C ALA A 66 8.00 0.52 3.47
N VAL A 67 6.75 0.05 3.49
CA VAL A 67 5.60 0.82 2.98
C VAL A 67 5.37 2.10 3.78
N LEU A 68 5.59 2.10 5.09
CA LEU A 68 5.51 3.32 5.90
C LEU A 68 6.63 4.31 5.56
N GLN A 69 7.85 3.82 5.33
CA GLN A 69 8.97 4.65 4.93
C GLN A 69 8.74 5.29 3.56
N ASP A 70 8.31 4.50 2.56
CA ASP A 70 7.98 4.98 1.22
C ASP A 70 6.88 6.06 1.26
N LEU A 71 5.89 5.88 2.14
CA LEU A 71 4.80 6.83 2.32
C LEU A 71 5.30 8.17 2.88
N ASP A 72 6.22 8.14 3.83
CA ASP A 72 6.77 9.35 4.45
C ASP A 72 7.74 10.07 3.51
N GLU A 73 8.54 9.34 2.73
CA GLU A 73 9.38 9.90 1.66
C GLU A 73 8.53 10.60 0.59
N ALA A 74 7.46 9.95 0.11
CA ALA A 74 6.56 10.53 -0.88
C ALA A 74 5.85 11.80 -0.38
N LYS A 75 5.46 11.86 0.90
CA LYS A 75 4.89 13.08 1.51
C LYS A 75 5.92 14.21 1.58
N ALA A 76 7.16 13.90 1.98
CA ALA A 76 8.22 14.90 2.05
C ALA A 76 8.54 15.49 0.67
N GLU A 77 8.57 14.64 -0.38
CA GLU A 77 8.75 15.09 -1.75
C GLU A 77 7.57 15.96 -2.22
N LEU A 78 6.33 15.57 -1.90
CA LEU A 78 5.14 16.35 -2.22
C LEU A 78 5.18 17.74 -1.57
N ASP A 79 5.59 17.84 -0.31
CA ASP A 79 5.71 19.11 0.42
C ASP A 79 6.79 20.00 -0.20
N GLN A 80 7.96 19.44 -0.54
CA GLN A 80 9.03 20.17 -1.23
C GLN A 80 8.58 20.67 -2.61
N LEU A 81 7.92 19.82 -3.39
CA LEU A 81 7.46 20.18 -4.72
C LEU A 81 6.37 21.27 -4.64
N THR A 82 5.46 21.15 -3.66
CA THR A 82 4.42 22.15 -3.40
C THR A 82 5.04 23.50 -2.99
N ALA A 83 6.05 23.50 -2.13
CA ALA A 83 6.78 24.70 -1.75
C ALA A 83 7.52 25.34 -2.94
N THR A 84 8.14 24.51 -3.78
CA THR A 84 8.85 24.96 -4.99
C THR A 84 7.88 25.57 -6.00
N VAL A 85 6.74 24.92 -6.23
CA VAL A 85 5.68 25.44 -7.10
C VAL A 85 5.15 26.77 -6.56
N ALA A 86 4.95 26.90 -5.25
CA ALA A 86 4.52 28.16 -4.64
C ALA A 86 5.55 29.27 -4.84
N ASN A 87 6.84 28.99 -4.60
CA ASN A 87 7.92 29.96 -4.79
C ASN A 87 8.07 30.39 -6.26
N LEU A 88 8.03 29.44 -7.20
CA LEU A 88 8.11 29.73 -8.62
C LEU A 88 6.92 30.54 -9.11
N LYS A 89 5.70 30.24 -8.64
CA LYS A 89 4.51 31.06 -8.92
C LYS A 89 4.65 32.48 -8.39
N GLU A 90 5.16 32.66 -7.17
CA GLU A 90 5.41 33.99 -6.60
C GLU A 90 6.47 34.76 -7.42
N ARG A 91 7.53 34.08 -7.84
CA ARG A 91 8.56 34.68 -8.71
C ARG A 91 7.99 35.07 -10.07
N LEU A 92 7.21 34.20 -10.72
CA LEU A 92 6.56 34.50 -12.00
C LEU A 92 5.63 35.70 -11.90
N SER A 93 4.82 35.79 -10.83
CA SER A 93 3.99 36.96 -10.56
C SER A 93 4.80 38.26 -10.52
N LYS A 94 6.03 38.25 -9.98
CA LYS A 94 6.91 39.43 -9.96
C LYS A 94 7.43 39.83 -11.34
N TYR A 95 7.48 38.90 -12.30
CA TYR A 95 7.92 39.20 -13.67
C TYR A 95 6.75 39.56 -14.59
N GLU A 96 5.56 38.98 -14.39
CA GLU A 96 4.34 39.38 -15.13
C GLU A 96 3.93 40.82 -14.85
N VAL A 97 4.21 41.36 -13.66
CA VAL A 97 3.91 42.77 -13.30
C VAL A 97 4.87 43.75 -13.97
N VAL A 98 6.05 43.31 -14.42
CA VAL A 98 7.08 44.20 -15.01
C VAL A 98 6.88 44.41 -16.51
N GLU A 99 6.18 43.50 -17.19
CA GLU A 99 5.98 43.58 -18.65
C GLU A 99 4.81 44.51 -19.06
N SER A 100 3.95 44.92 -18.12
CA SER A 100 2.80 45.80 -18.40
C SER A 100 3.02 47.30 -18.15
N ASP A 101 4.14 47.71 -17.55
CA ASP A 101 4.38 49.10 -17.11
C ASP A 101 5.59 49.77 -17.82
N GLN A 102 5.72 49.58 -19.14
CA GLN A 102 6.41 50.59 -19.96
C GLN A 102 5.39 51.55 -20.56
N PRO A 103 5.29 52.81 -20.08
CA PRO A 103 4.62 53.85 -20.83
C PRO A 103 5.41 54.04 -22.11
N ILE A 104 4.81 53.69 -23.25
CA ILE A 104 5.25 54.13 -24.57
C ILE A 104 5.18 55.66 -24.50
N SER A 105 6.32 56.31 -24.27
CA SER A 105 6.42 57.75 -24.34
C SER A 105 6.21 58.13 -25.80
N ASP A 106 4.98 58.52 -26.11
CA ASP A 106 4.62 59.29 -27.30
C ASP A 106 5.41 60.60 -27.26
N ASP A 107 6.64 60.59 -27.74
CA ASP A 107 7.39 61.80 -28.04
C ASP A 107 7.93 61.72 -29.48
N ASN A 108 7.00 61.91 -30.42
CA ASN A 108 7.36 62.42 -31.74
C ASN A 108 6.22 63.28 -32.29
N SER A 109 6.07 64.46 -31.68
CA SER A 109 5.34 65.59 -32.26
C SER A 109 6.27 66.79 -32.32
N ALA A 110 6.43 67.35 -33.53
CA ALA A 110 7.30 68.45 -33.93
C ALA A 110 8.81 68.09 -33.95
N ILE A 111 9.50 68.11 -35.10
CA ILE A 111 9.66 69.22 -36.05
C ILE A 111 9.64 68.71 -37.50
#